data_AF-A0AAW1J3Z1-F1
#
_entry.id   AF-A0AAW1J3Z1-F1
#
_cell.length_a   1.000
_cell.length_b   1.000
_cell.length_c   1.000
_cell.angle_alpha   90.00
_cell.angle_beta   90.00
_cell.angle_gamma   90.00
#
_symmetry.space_group_name_H-M   'P 1'
#
loop_
_entity.id
_entity.type
_entity.pdbx_description
1 polymer ?
#
loop_
_entity_poly.entity_id
_entity_poly.type
_entity_poly.pdbx_seq_one_letter_code
_entity_poly.pdbx_strand_id
1 'polypeptide(L)'
;MAKFGYDGDKRCCLCAGAMETSEHLFFECTYSSLCVQLVSDKLGVCIYLMKHRFKSLLHKKVVGAAIVALAYYVWKARNYSLHNHTLMRPKIWLKSLVSELIYRCKAQLSLCARVRFESWMSNL
;
A
#
# COMPACT_ATOMS: atom_id res chain seq x y z
N MET A 1 -19.46 -5.80 28.73
CA MET A 1 -18.64 -5.83 27.51
C MET A 1 -17.65 -4.68 27.56
N ALA A 2 -16.39 -4.96 27.90
CA ALA A 2 -15.38 -3.91 28.04
C ALA A 2 -14.96 -3.41 26.65
N LYS A 3 -15.34 -2.17 26.32
CA LYS A 3 -14.72 -1.43 25.21
C LYS A 3 -13.28 -1.17 25.63
N PHE A 4 -12.30 -1.81 24.98
CA PHE A 4 -10.92 -1.33 24.98
C PHE A 4 -10.88 -0.02 24.17
N GLY A 5 -11.43 1.05 24.74
CA GLY A 5 -11.32 2.40 24.24
C GLY A 5 -10.10 3.02 24.90
N TYR A 6 -8.98 3.04 24.19
CA TYR A 6 -7.88 3.94 24.52
C TYR A 6 -8.46 5.38 24.51
N ASP A 7 -8.54 6.00 25.68
CA ASP A 7 -8.99 7.39 25.88
C ASP A 7 -7.82 8.36 25.68
N GLY A 8 -7.12 8.21 24.56
CA GLY A 8 -6.04 9.08 24.15
C GLY A 8 -6.28 9.65 22.76
N ASP A 9 -5.42 10.61 22.40
CA ASP A 9 -5.50 11.45 21.21
C ASP A 9 -6.03 10.66 20.00
N LYS A 10 -7.26 10.98 19.57
CA LYS A 10 -7.96 10.29 18.47
C LYS A 10 -7.34 10.58 17.11
N ARG A 11 -6.20 11.29 17.09
CA ARG A 11 -5.44 11.58 15.88
C ARG A 11 -4.86 10.30 15.30
N CYS A 12 -4.75 10.27 13.98
CA CYS A 12 -4.09 9.20 13.26
C CYS A 12 -2.66 9.03 13.76
N CYS A 13 -2.33 7.82 14.21
CA CYS A 13 -1.00 7.54 14.76
C CYS A 13 0.11 7.59 13.71
N LEU A 14 -0.24 7.61 12.42
CA LEU A 14 0.70 7.65 11.31
C LEU A 14 1.04 9.07 10.86
N CYS A 15 0.05 9.96 10.78
CA CYS A 15 0.25 11.33 10.27
C CYS A 15 0.09 12.43 11.31
N ALA A 16 -0.57 12.14 12.44
CA ALA A 16 -0.95 13.08 13.51
C ALA A 16 -1.79 14.31 13.06
N GLY A 17 -2.18 14.40 11.78
CA GLY A 17 -2.79 15.58 11.17
C GLY A 17 -4.31 15.61 11.19
N ALA A 18 -4.98 14.48 11.41
CA ALA A 18 -6.43 14.37 11.46
C ALA A 18 -6.89 13.24 12.39
N MET A 19 -8.18 13.19 12.70
CA MET A 19 -8.79 12.08 13.42
C MET A 19 -8.62 10.76 12.66
N GLU A 20 -8.32 9.68 13.38
CA GLU A 20 -8.23 8.36 12.78
C GLU A 20 -9.61 7.81 12.43
N THR A 21 -9.86 7.68 11.14
CA THR A 21 -11.00 6.95 10.57
C THR A 21 -10.48 6.01 9.49
N SER A 22 -11.25 5.00 9.09
CA SER A 22 -10.89 4.16 7.94
C SER A 22 -10.76 4.99 6.65
N GLU A 23 -11.62 6.00 6.49
CA GLU A 23 -11.59 6.91 5.35
C GLU A 23 -10.29 7.71 5.32
N HIS A 24 -9.94 8.33 6.46
CA HIS A 24 -8.68 9.02 6.60
C HIS A 24 -7.50 8.09 6.34
N LEU A 25 -7.45 6.95 7.04
CA LEU A 25 -6.31 6.03 7.01
C LEU A 25 -5.98 5.54 5.60
N PHE A 26 -6.98 5.25 4.76
CA PHE A 26 -6.74 4.67 3.43
C PHE A 26 -6.79 5.67 2.28
N PHE A 27 -7.46 6.82 2.43
CA PHE A 27 -7.70 7.73 1.30
C PHE A 27 -7.16 9.15 1.49
N GLU A 28 -7.04 9.63 2.73
CA GLU A 28 -6.65 11.03 2.99
C GLU A 28 -5.32 11.18 3.72
N CYS A 29 -4.89 10.12 4.42
CA CYS A 29 -3.71 10.14 5.26
C CYS A 29 -2.46 10.43 4.43
N THR A 30 -1.67 11.41 4.85
CA THR A 30 -0.43 11.79 4.16
C THR A 30 0.60 10.66 4.16
N TYR A 31 0.64 9.86 5.23
CA TYR A 31 1.46 8.64 5.31
C TYR A 31 1.05 7.63 4.24
N SER A 32 -0.23 7.28 4.18
CA SER A 32 -0.76 6.31 3.22
C SER A 32 -0.61 6.82 1.80
N SER A 33 -0.80 8.13 1.58
CA SER A 33 -0.58 8.75 0.28
C SER A 33 0.88 8.64 -0.18
N LEU A 34 1.83 8.84 0.73
CA LEU A 34 3.25 8.63 0.44
C LEU A 34 3.54 7.15 0.10
N CYS A 35 2.94 6.20 0.82
CA CYS A 35 3.07 4.78 0.49
C CYS A 35 2.55 4.47 -0.92
N VAL A 36 1.38 5.01 -1.29
CA VAL A 36 0.81 4.81 -2.63
C VAL A 36 1.73 5.43 -3.68
N GLN A 37 2.21 6.67 -3.49
CA GLN A 37 3.15 7.33 -4.41
C GLN A 37 4.40 6.49 -4.63
N LEU A 38 5.06 6.05 -3.55
CA LEU A 38 6.30 5.26 -3.65
C LEU A 38 6.09 3.93 -4.39
N VAL A 39 4.97 3.25 -4.17
CA VAL A 39 4.64 2.01 -4.89
C VAL A 39 4.25 2.31 -6.34
N SER A 40 3.50 3.37 -6.57
CA SER A 40 3.13 3.84 -7.91
C SER A 40 4.36 4.14 -8.76
N ASP A 41 5.30 4.90 -8.22
CA ASP A 41 6.57 5.24 -8.88
C ASP A 41 7.38 3.98 -9.16
N LYS A 42 7.47 3.08 -8.18
CA LYS A 42 8.26 1.85 -8.34
C LYS A 42 7.67 0.86 -9.34
N LEU A 43 6.36 0.89 -9.54
CA LEU A 43 5.67 0.05 -10.51
C LEU A 43 5.41 0.77 -11.83
N GLY A 44 5.67 2.07 -11.95
CA GLY A 44 5.28 2.84 -13.13
C GLY A 44 3.76 2.82 -13.40
N VAL A 45 2.94 2.72 -12.34
CA VAL A 45 1.46 2.68 -12.45
C VAL A 45 0.81 3.72 -11.56
N CYS A 46 -0.30 4.30 -12.00
CA CYS A 46 -1.09 5.19 -11.16
C CYS A 46 -2.18 4.40 -10.42
N ILE A 47 -1.97 4.11 -9.13
CA ILE A 47 -2.88 3.29 -8.31
C ILE A 47 -4.22 4.02 -8.04
N TYR A 48 -4.19 5.35 -7.94
CA TYR A 48 -5.39 6.17 -7.72
C TYR A 48 -6.38 6.19 -8.90
N LEU A 49 -5.92 5.92 -10.12
CA LEU A 49 -6.74 6.03 -11.33
C LEU A 49 -7.39 4.69 -11.75
N MET A 50 -7.98 3.97 -10.79
CA MET A 50 -8.68 2.70 -11.02
C MET A 50 -9.80 2.77 -12.06
N LYS A 51 -10.40 3.95 -12.30
CA LYS A 51 -11.66 4.03 -13.04
C LYS A 51 -11.54 4.08 -14.57
N HIS A 52 -10.40 4.45 -15.19
CA HIS A 52 -10.39 4.74 -16.64
C HIS A 52 -9.13 4.36 -17.46
N ARG A 53 -8.09 3.70 -16.92
CA ARG A 53 -6.81 3.53 -17.66
C ARG A 53 -6.11 2.16 -17.54
N PHE A 54 -6.85 1.08 -17.31
CA PHE A 54 -6.21 -0.25 -17.40
C PHE A 54 -5.84 -0.58 -18.84
N LYS A 55 -4.58 -0.34 -19.19
CA LYS A 55 -3.99 -0.67 -20.50
C LYS A 55 -4.07 -2.17 -20.85
N SER A 56 -4.20 -3.07 -19.85
CA SER A 56 -4.29 -4.52 -20.07
C SER A 56 -4.83 -5.27 -18.84
N LEU A 57 -5.22 -6.54 -19.00
CA LEU A 57 -5.55 -7.45 -17.90
C LEU A 57 -4.40 -7.61 -16.90
N LEU A 58 -3.16 -7.66 -17.39
CA LEU A 58 -1.97 -7.68 -16.55
C LEU A 58 -1.91 -6.43 -15.68
N HIS A 59 -2.13 -5.26 -16.28
CA HIS A 59 -2.12 -3.98 -15.56
C HIS A 59 -3.20 -3.93 -14.46
N LYS A 60 -4.41 -4.42 -14.77
CA LYS A 60 -5.49 -4.56 -13.78
C LYS A 60 -5.12 -5.47 -12.62
N LYS A 61 -4.49 -6.63 -12.90
CA LYS A 61 -4.04 -7.57 -11.86
C LYS A 61 -2.96 -6.97 -10.98
N VAL A 62 -1.97 -6.30 -11.57
CA VAL A 62 -0.87 -5.66 -10.82
C VAL A 62 -1.39 -4.55 -9.92
N VAL A 63 -2.24 -3.66 -10.44
CA VAL A 63 -2.84 -2.58 -9.63
C VAL A 63 -3.70 -3.15 -8.51
N GLY A 64 -4.50 -4.19 -8.78
CA GLY A 64 -5.29 -4.87 -7.75
C GLY A 64 -4.41 -5.47 -6.64
N ALA A 65 -3.35 -6.20 -7.00
CA ALA A 65 -2.41 -6.75 -6.03
C ALA A 65 -1.69 -5.65 -5.22
N ALA A 66 -1.35 -4.53 -5.87
CA ALA A 66 -0.74 -3.37 -5.22
C ALA A 66 -1.66 -2.76 -4.17
N ILE A 67 -2.95 -2.59 -4.47
CA ILE A 67 -3.94 -2.05 -3.53
C ILE A 67 -4.06 -2.95 -2.29
N VAL A 68 -4.18 -4.26 -2.49
CA VAL A 68 -4.30 -5.21 -1.38
C VAL A 68 -3.03 -5.20 -0.51
N ALA A 69 -1.84 -5.20 -1.13
CA ALA A 69 -0.57 -5.14 -0.41
C ALA A 69 -0.41 -3.82 0.37
N LEU A 70 -0.77 -2.69 -0.24
CA LEU A 70 -0.74 -1.37 0.40
C LEU A 70 -1.69 -1.30 1.59
N ALA A 71 -2.92 -1.78 1.46
CA ALA A 71 -3.90 -1.79 2.56
C ALA A 71 -3.38 -2.60 3.76
N TYR A 72 -2.84 -3.79 3.49
CA TYR A 72 -2.22 -4.62 4.53
C TYR A 72 -1.02 -3.92 5.19
N TYR A 73 -0.18 -3.27 4.41
CA TYR A 73 1.01 -2.61 4.92
C TYR A 73 0.68 -1.37 5.76
N VAL A 74 -0.28 -0.55 5.33
CA VAL A 74 -0.79 0.58 6.11
C VAL A 74 -1.37 0.09 7.45
N TRP A 75 -2.18 -0.97 7.41
CA TRP A 75 -2.68 -1.61 8.64
C TRP A 75 -1.54 -2.10 9.54
N LYS A 76 -0.53 -2.76 8.98
CA LYS A 76 0.64 -3.25 9.74
C LYS A 76 1.42 -2.10 10.39
N ALA A 77 1.66 -1.02 9.63
CA ALA A 77 2.34 0.18 10.12
C ALA A 77 1.57 0.86 11.26
N ARG A 78 0.25 1.00 11.10
CA ARG A 78 -0.65 1.54 12.13
C ARG A 78 -0.56 0.73 13.42
N ASN A 79 -0.69 -0.59 13.34
CA ASN A 79 -0.62 -1.45 14.52
C ASN A 79 0.76 -1.44 15.18
N TYR A 80 1.83 -1.44 14.39
CA TYR A 80 3.19 -1.30 14.93
C TYR A 80 3.35 0.02 15.68
N SER A 81 2.86 1.12 15.09
CA SER A 81 2.99 2.46 15.67
C SER A 81 2.21 2.62 16.96
N LEU A 82 1.04 1.99 17.06
CA LEU A 82 0.26 2.01 18.30
C LEU A 82 0.86 1.15 19.40
N HIS A 83 1.40 -0.01 19.04
CA HIS A 83 1.97 -0.92 20.03
C HIS A 83 3.33 -0.43 20.55
N ASN A 84 4.16 0.15 19.68
CA ASN A 84 5.54 0.53 20.01
C ASN A 84 5.70 2.04 20.21
N HIS A 85 4.61 2.82 20.16
CA HIS A 85 4.62 4.29 20.24
C HIS A 85 5.66 4.96 19.31
N THR A 86 5.93 4.35 18.15
CA THR A 86 6.98 4.76 17.22
C THR A 86 6.50 4.77 15.77
N LEU A 87 6.78 5.85 15.05
CA LEU A 87 6.38 5.97 13.65
C LEU A 87 7.29 5.11 12.76
N MET A 88 6.71 4.11 12.12
CA MET A 88 7.40 3.30 11.13
C MET A 88 7.55 4.08 9.82
N ARG A 89 8.74 4.53 9.45
CA ARG A 89 8.91 5.37 8.23
C ARG A 89 8.68 4.54 6.95
N PRO A 90 7.89 5.03 5.97
CA PRO A 90 7.55 4.27 4.75
C PRO A 90 8.79 3.80 3.96
N LYS A 91 9.80 4.67 3.84
CA LYS A 91 11.01 4.39 3.06
C LYS A 91 11.80 3.18 3.58
N ILE A 92 11.74 2.87 4.88
CA ILE A 92 12.53 1.79 5.50
C ILE A 92 12.09 0.42 4.95
N TRP A 93 10.78 0.21 4.76
CA TRP A 93 10.24 -1.07 4.35
C TRP A 93 9.69 -1.06 2.93
N LEU A 94 9.81 0.05 2.20
CA LEU A 94 9.39 0.14 0.80
C LEU A 94 9.97 -1.01 -0.02
N LYS A 95 11.23 -1.38 0.23
CA LYS A 95 11.87 -2.54 -0.40
C LYS A 95 11.11 -3.84 -0.10
N SER A 96 10.78 -4.10 1.17
CA SER A 96 10.02 -5.29 1.58
C SER A 96 8.61 -5.29 0.98
N LEU A 97 7.92 -4.15 0.99
CA LEU A 97 6.59 -3.97 0.41
C LEU A 97 6.60 -4.26 -1.10
N VAL A 98 7.55 -3.68 -1.83
CA VAL A 98 7.69 -3.88 -3.27
C VAL A 98 8.05 -5.32 -3.59
N SER A 99 8.97 -5.94 -2.84
CA SER A 99 9.32 -7.36 -3.01
C SER A 99 8.12 -8.27 -2.77
N GLU A 100 7.33 -8.03 -1.72
CA GLU A 100 6.13 -8.81 -1.43
C GLU A 100 5.05 -8.60 -2.51
N LEU A 101 4.89 -7.37 -3.01
CA LEU A 101 3.98 -7.05 -4.10
C LEU A 101 4.39 -7.76 -5.39
N ILE A 102 5.67 -7.69 -5.77
CA ILE A 102 6.21 -8.40 -6.94
C ILE A 102 5.99 -9.91 -6.79
N TYR A 103 6.24 -10.46 -5.60
CA TYR A 103 5.99 -11.88 -5.30
C TYR A 103 4.52 -12.25 -5.51
N ARG A 104 3.58 -11.49 -4.92
CA ARG A 104 2.13 -11.71 -5.04
C ARG A 104 1.66 -11.56 -6.49
N CYS A 105 2.16 -10.58 -7.22
CA CYS A 105 1.91 -10.43 -8.66
C CYS A 105 2.35 -11.70 -9.40
N LYS A 106 3.61 -12.14 -9.23
CA LYS A 106 4.12 -13.35 -9.90
C LYS A 106 3.32 -14.60 -9.56
N ALA A 107 2.88 -14.76 -8.32
CA ALA A 107 2.08 -15.89 -7.87
C ALA A 107 0.68 -15.96 -8.51
N GLN A 108 0.10 -14.82 -8.90
CA GLN A 108 -1.26 -14.74 -9.49
C GLN A 108 -1.27 -14.65 -11.02
N LEU A 109 -0.09 -14.65 -11.65
CA LEU A 109 0.07 -14.52 -13.10
C LEU A 109 0.38 -15.88 -13.75
N SER A 110 -0.18 -16.11 -14.93
CA SER A 110 0.23 -17.24 -15.77
C SER A 110 1.68 -17.08 -16.21
N LEU A 111 2.32 -18.16 -16.68
CA LEU A 111 3.72 -18.12 -17.13
C LEU A 111 3.96 -17.05 -18.20
N CYS A 112 3.09 -16.96 -19.21
CA CYS A 112 3.17 -15.93 -20.25
C CYS A 112 3.02 -14.51 -19.69
N ALA A 113 2.11 -14.32 -18.72
CA ALA A 113 1.92 -13.01 -18.08
C ALA A 113 3.08 -12.63 -17.14
N ARG A 114 3.77 -13.62 -16.54
CA ARG A 114 4.99 -13.41 -15.76
C ARG A 114 6.14 -12.90 -16.62
N VAL A 115 6.38 -13.49 -17.79
CA VAL A 115 7.43 -13.03 -18.72
C VAL A 115 7.18 -11.58 -19.15
N ARG A 116 5.93 -11.24 -19.49
CA ARG A 116 5.54 -9.86 -19.82
C ARG A 116 5.72 -8.90 -18.64
N PHE A 117 5.38 -9.34 -17.43
CA PHE A 117 5.57 -8.55 -16.21
C PHE A 117 7.05 -8.30 -15.90
N GLU A 118 7.90 -9.31 -16.04
CA GLU A 118 9.35 -9.17 -15.81
C GLU A 118 9.98 -8.24 -16.84
N SER A 119 9.64 -8.41 -18.13
CA SER A 119 10.07 -7.49 -19.18
C SER A 119 9.63 -6.05 -18.89
N TRP A 120 8.39 -5.84 -18.45
CA TRP A 120 7.92 -4.52 -18.05
C TRP A 120 8.71 -3.93 -16.86
N MET A 121 8.91 -4.72 -15.80
CA MET A 121 9.64 -4.29 -14.61
C MET A 121 11.13 -4.01 -14.88
N SER A 122 11.74 -4.65 -15.88
CA SER A 122 13.12 -4.38 -16.32
C SER A 122 13.27 -3.08 -17.12
N ASN A 123 12.17 -2.50 -17.62
CA ASN A 123 12.15 -1.26 -18.39
C ASN A 123 11.77 -0.03 -17.52
N LEU A 124 11.67 -0.19 -16.20
CA LEU A 124 11.38 0.85 -15.20
C LEU A 124 12.64 1.22 -14.41
#